data_AF-A0A0P7VE83-F1
#
_entry.id   AF-A0A0P7VE83-F1
#
_cell.length_a   1.000
_cell.length_b   1.000
_cell.length_c   1.000
_cell.angle_alpha   90.00
_cell.angle_beta   90.00
_cell.angle_gamma   90.00
#
_symmetry.space_group_name_H-M   'P 1'
#
loop_
_entity.id
_entity.type
_entity.pdbx_description
1 polymer ?
#
loop_
_entity_poly.entity_id
_entity_poly.type
_entity_poly.pdbx_seq_one_letter_code
_entity_poly.pdbx_strand_id
1 'polypeptide(L)'
;MNRFNADLVNALRGIVSDGNWQCIGEKSLFESPCTKLYAEDREHVVLVRTEDGRFWAMDSSCPHEGGPLDLGDIEDLGNGKMALVCPWHHFDFCLETGISSTGLQNQVYEVQVVQDKVYINTQNALLSPQEAKSSASENSLCSWAAKILCTADPKEKVALTQEVQDKWNSGKITEVGEMEPPVHPCRKESLTVLQPGKIKRGKGGTLASRIALLHSLANIEQWAIDLSWDIIARFSSARLSTGESLPHEFFNDFVKVAGDEAKHYSLLEQRITELGSFFGALPVHNGLWQSATDTSHSLLARLAIVHMVHEARGLDVHPQTLSRFTAQGDSKSVQVLEVIYSDEITHVAAGLKWFTYICSKEKRDCLTTFHELVKKHFKGYLKPPFNTEGRKTAGMTE
;
A
#
# COMPACT_ATOMS: atom_id res chain seq x y z
N MET A 1 24.94 -46.02 -24.26
CA MET A 1 23.88 -45.27 -23.56
C MET A 1 23.51 -45.82 -22.16
N ASN A 2 24.19 -46.84 -21.60
CA ASN A 2 23.77 -47.45 -20.31
C ASN A 2 24.61 -47.07 -19.06
N ARG A 3 25.74 -46.35 -19.19
CA ARG A 3 26.53 -45.88 -18.03
C ARG A 3 26.01 -44.55 -17.48
N PHE A 4 25.70 -43.60 -18.37
CA PHE A 4 25.20 -42.26 -18.01
C PHE A 4 23.93 -42.28 -17.15
N ASN A 5 23.01 -43.21 -17.43
CA ASN A 5 21.76 -43.35 -16.67
C ASN A 5 21.97 -44.01 -15.31
N ALA A 6 22.98 -44.88 -15.17
CA ALA A 6 23.31 -45.52 -13.91
C ALA A 6 24.03 -44.54 -12.95
N ASP A 7 24.92 -43.70 -13.49
CA ASP A 7 25.61 -42.67 -12.72
C ASP A 7 24.64 -41.58 -12.24
N LEU A 8 23.66 -41.20 -13.08
CA LEU A 8 22.56 -40.30 -12.71
C LEU A 8 21.70 -40.88 -11.58
N VAL A 9 21.27 -42.14 -11.72
CA VAL A 9 20.42 -42.80 -10.73
C VAL A 9 21.18 -43.04 -9.42
N ASN A 10 22.49 -43.28 -9.46
CA ASN A 10 23.32 -43.41 -8.25
C ASN A 10 23.59 -42.05 -7.59
N ALA A 11 23.84 -40.99 -8.36
CA ALA A 11 23.95 -39.62 -7.84
C ALA A 11 22.63 -39.16 -7.19
N LEU A 12 21.49 -39.42 -7.86
CA LEU A 12 20.16 -39.14 -7.32
C LEU A 12 19.82 -40.02 -6.11
N ARG A 13 20.27 -41.29 -6.06
CA ARG A 13 20.11 -42.15 -4.87
C ARG A 13 20.88 -41.63 -3.64
N GLY A 14 22.05 -41.02 -3.84
CA GLY A 14 22.81 -40.37 -2.77
C GLY A 14 22.11 -39.13 -2.20
N ILE A 15 21.34 -38.42 -3.04
CA ILE A 15 20.52 -37.27 -2.64
C ILE A 15 19.23 -37.74 -1.95
N VAL A 16 18.58 -38.78 -2.49
CA VAL A 16 17.25 -39.24 -2.04
C VAL A 16 17.29 -40.11 -0.76
N SER A 17 18.48 -40.48 -0.25
CA SER A 17 18.54 -41.50 0.81
C SER A 17 18.30 -41.02 2.25
N ASP A 18 18.34 -39.73 2.59
CA ASP A 18 18.03 -39.28 3.97
C ASP A 18 17.64 -37.77 4.10
N GLY A 19 17.34 -37.06 3.00
CA GLY A 19 17.05 -35.61 3.04
C GLY A 19 15.87 -35.14 2.17
N ASN A 20 15.20 -34.07 2.59
CA ASN A 20 14.13 -33.41 1.82
C ASN A 20 14.75 -32.47 0.77
N TRP A 21 15.43 -33.04 -0.22
CA TRP A 21 16.09 -32.28 -1.27
C TRP A 21 15.11 -31.77 -2.31
N GLN A 22 15.06 -30.46 -2.50
CA GLN A 22 14.19 -29.78 -3.45
C GLN A 22 15.00 -29.14 -4.57
N CYS A 23 14.62 -29.41 -5.82
CA CYS A 23 15.23 -28.78 -7.00
C CYS A 23 14.64 -27.39 -7.20
N ILE A 24 15.45 -26.35 -7.05
CA ILE A 24 14.99 -24.95 -7.15
C ILE A 24 15.19 -24.34 -8.55
N GLY A 25 15.98 -24.98 -9.43
CA GLY A 25 16.15 -24.53 -10.82
C GLY A 25 17.53 -24.80 -11.38
N GLU A 26 17.75 -24.40 -12.64
CA GLU A 26 19.07 -24.42 -13.27
C GLU A 26 19.97 -23.34 -12.67
N LYS A 27 21.26 -23.64 -12.53
CA LYS A 27 22.31 -22.73 -12.04
C LYS A 27 22.34 -21.41 -12.83
N SER A 28 22.04 -21.47 -14.12
CA SER A 28 21.94 -20.31 -15.03
C SER A 28 20.87 -19.29 -14.61
N LEU A 29 19.87 -19.69 -13.83
CA LEU A 29 18.82 -18.79 -13.34
C LEU A 29 19.27 -17.90 -12.18
N PHE A 30 20.37 -18.26 -11.52
CA PHE A 30 20.85 -17.60 -10.30
C PHE A 30 22.13 -16.81 -10.60
N GLU A 31 21.98 -15.74 -11.38
CA GLU A 31 23.08 -14.85 -11.76
C GLU A 31 23.40 -13.81 -10.69
N SER A 32 22.39 -13.38 -9.92
CA SER A 32 22.54 -12.43 -8.83
C SER A 32 23.29 -13.04 -7.63
N PRO A 33 24.09 -12.24 -6.90
CA PRO A 33 24.79 -12.69 -5.70
C PRO A 33 23.85 -13.25 -4.61
N CYS A 34 22.67 -12.65 -4.46
CA CYS A 34 21.62 -13.10 -3.56
C CYS A 34 20.32 -13.27 -4.34
N THR A 35 19.61 -14.37 -4.12
CA THR A 35 18.28 -14.64 -4.70
C THR A 35 17.34 -15.12 -3.61
N LYS A 36 16.22 -14.44 -3.40
CA LYS A 36 15.20 -14.87 -2.45
C LYS A 36 14.35 -16.00 -3.05
N LEU A 37 14.15 -17.05 -2.26
CA LEU A 37 13.32 -18.22 -2.56
C LEU A 37 12.14 -18.24 -1.58
N TYR A 38 10.93 -18.33 -2.11
CA TYR A 38 9.72 -18.22 -1.31
C TYR A 38 9.23 -19.61 -0.87
N ALA A 39 9.16 -19.86 0.44
CA ALA A 39 8.41 -20.98 1.03
C ALA A 39 6.93 -20.62 1.31
N GLU A 40 6.02 -21.62 1.24
CA GLU A 40 4.58 -21.46 1.51
C GLU A 40 4.26 -21.10 2.97
N ASP A 41 5.07 -21.55 3.92
CA ASP A 41 4.94 -21.31 5.37
C ASP A 41 5.55 -19.97 5.84
N ARG A 42 6.12 -19.19 4.91
CA ARG A 42 6.78 -17.89 5.13
C ARG A 42 8.17 -17.97 5.77
N GLU A 43 8.75 -19.16 5.90
CA GLU A 43 10.18 -19.34 6.21
C GLU A 43 11.00 -19.26 4.90
N HIS A 44 11.05 -18.06 4.33
CA HIS A 44 11.71 -17.82 3.04
C HIS A 44 13.23 -17.95 3.15
N VAL A 45 13.87 -18.49 2.12
CA VAL A 45 15.30 -18.77 2.06
C VAL A 45 16.00 -17.77 1.15
N VAL A 46 17.19 -17.29 1.52
CA VAL A 46 18.07 -16.58 0.58
C VAL A 46 19.11 -17.57 0.06
N LEU A 47 19.17 -17.71 -1.27
CA LEU A 47 20.23 -18.41 -1.98
C LEU A 47 21.35 -17.42 -2.28
N VAL A 48 22.53 -17.67 -1.74
CA VAL A 48 23.73 -16.85 -1.93
C VAL A 48 24.66 -17.54 -2.90
N ARG A 49 25.11 -16.82 -3.92
CA ARG A 49 26.12 -17.25 -4.88
C ARG A 49 27.41 -16.45 -4.67
N THR A 50 28.48 -17.14 -4.31
CA THR A 50 29.82 -16.55 -4.16
C THR A 50 30.51 -16.41 -5.52
N GLU A 51 31.53 -15.54 -5.61
CA GLU A 51 32.25 -15.25 -6.86
C GLU A 51 32.91 -16.49 -7.49
N ASP A 52 33.32 -17.45 -6.66
CA ASP A 52 33.85 -18.74 -7.09
C ASP A 52 32.78 -19.72 -7.63
N GLY A 53 31.52 -19.28 -7.67
CA GLY A 53 30.39 -20.01 -8.25
C GLY A 53 29.81 -21.11 -7.36
N ARG A 54 30.15 -21.12 -6.06
CA ARG A 54 29.48 -21.94 -5.04
C ARG A 54 28.17 -21.30 -4.60
N PHE A 55 27.27 -22.13 -4.09
CA PHE A 55 25.96 -21.71 -3.57
C PHE A 55 25.82 -22.05 -2.09
N TRP A 56 25.15 -21.18 -1.37
CA TRP A 56 24.82 -21.29 0.05
C TRP A 56 23.37 -20.90 0.25
N ALA A 57 22.75 -21.36 1.34
CA ALA A 57 21.38 -21.01 1.65
C ALA A 57 21.20 -20.79 3.15
N MET A 58 20.44 -19.76 3.51
CA MET A 58 20.03 -19.49 4.90
C MET A 58 18.65 -18.82 4.93
N ASP A 59 18.06 -18.60 6.10
CA ASP A 59 16.82 -17.83 6.16
C ASP A 59 17.04 -16.42 5.62
N SER A 60 16.09 -15.95 4.81
CA SER A 60 16.15 -14.60 4.22
C SER A 60 15.85 -13.49 5.22
N SER A 61 15.35 -13.81 6.41
CA SER A 61 15.10 -12.86 7.48
C SER A 61 16.20 -12.92 8.53
N CYS A 62 16.77 -11.76 8.84
CA CYS A 62 17.75 -11.62 9.90
C CYS A 62 17.13 -11.98 11.26
N PRO A 63 17.73 -12.87 12.07
CA PRO A 63 17.18 -13.30 13.36
C PRO A 63 17.13 -12.21 14.44
N HIS A 64 17.70 -11.02 14.17
CA HIS A 64 17.62 -9.87 15.07
C HIS A 64 16.23 -9.22 15.05
N GLU A 65 15.88 -8.58 13.94
CA GLU A 65 14.63 -7.82 13.77
C GLU A 65 13.99 -8.06 12.39
N GLY A 66 14.29 -9.20 11.74
CA GLY A 66 13.63 -9.62 10.50
C GLY A 66 14.15 -8.95 9.22
N GLY A 67 15.27 -8.22 9.29
CA GLY A 67 15.85 -7.52 8.13
C GLY A 67 16.11 -8.42 6.92
N PRO A 68 15.97 -7.91 5.68
CA PRO A 68 16.00 -8.71 4.45
C PRO A 68 17.44 -9.04 4.04
N LEU A 69 17.89 -10.25 4.33
CA LEU A 69 19.25 -10.70 4.03
C LEU A 69 19.50 -10.88 2.53
N ASP A 70 18.45 -11.04 1.72
CA ASP A 70 18.56 -11.07 0.26
C ASP A 70 19.03 -9.73 -0.36
N LEU A 71 18.96 -8.64 0.41
CA LEU A 71 19.51 -7.32 0.04
C LEU A 71 20.86 -7.03 0.72
N GLY A 72 21.42 -8.01 1.43
CA GLY A 72 22.68 -7.89 2.15
C GLY A 72 23.91 -8.07 1.25
N ASP A 73 25.03 -7.49 1.70
CA ASP A 73 26.33 -7.65 1.05
C ASP A 73 27.03 -8.94 1.52
N ILE A 74 27.86 -9.52 0.66
CA ILE A 74 28.69 -10.70 0.99
C ILE A 74 30.10 -10.21 1.33
N GLU A 75 30.56 -10.48 2.54
CA GLU A 75 31.88 -10.06 3.04
C GLU A 75 32.79 -11.25 3.38
N ASP A 76 34.10 -11.05 3.21
CA ASP A 76 35.14 -12.02 3.61
C ASP A 76 35.54 -11.77 5.07
N LEU A 77 35.26 -12.74 5.95
CA LEU A 77 35.66 -12.70 7.37
C LEU A 77 37.12 -13.17 7.60
N GLY A 78 37.83 -13.56 6.53
CA GLY A 78 39.18 -14.11 6.56
C GLY A 78 39.21 -15.64 6.63
N ASN A 79 40.36 -16.24 6.25
CA ASN A 79 40.57 -17.69 6.19
C ASN A 79 39.57 -18.44 5.28
N GLY A 80 39.02 -17.76 4.27
CA GLY A 80 38.07 -18.34 3.31
C GLY A 80 36.64 -18.47 3.85
N LYS A 81 36.33 -17.86 5.00
CA LYS A 81 34.97 -17.81 5.56
C LYS A 81 34.25 -16.56 5.07
N MET A 82 33.16 -16.76 4.36
CA MET A 82 32.29 -15.67 3.89
C MET A 82 31.12 -15.47 4.84
N ALA A 83 30.58 -14.26 4.89
CA ALA A 83 29.36 -13.94 5.61
C ALA A 83 28.43 -13.07 4.79
N LEU A 84 27.12 -13.23 5.01
CA LEU A 84 26.09 -12.33 4.52
C LEU A 84 25.80 -11.28 5.59
N VAL A 85 25.89 -10.00 5.23
CA VAL A 85 25.74 -8.88 6.15
C VAL A 85 24.35 -8.28 6.03
N CYS A 86 23.63 -8.20 7.16
CA CYS A 86 22.30 -7.62 7.19
C CYS A 86 22.32 -6.12 6.83
N PRO A 87 21.50 -5.67 5.86
CA PRO A 87 21.52 -4.27 5.40
C PRO A 87 20.96 -3.27 6.43
N TRP A 88 20.20 -3.74 7.42
CA TRP A 88 19.61 -2.86 8.44
C TRP A 88 20.56 -2.57 9.59
N HIS A 89 21.29 -3.59 10.04
CA HIS A 89 22.02 -3.54 11.32
C HIS A 89 23.50 -3.90 11.17
N HIS A 90 23.94 -4.26 9.97
CA HIS A 90 25.32 -4.64 9.65
C HIS A 90 25.85 -5.84 10.45
N PHE A 91 24.95 -6.72 10.91
CA PHE A 91 25.35 -7.98 11.55
C PHE A 91 25.70 -9.01 10.50
N ASP A 92 26.88 -9.62 10.65
CA ASP A 92 27.41 -10.67 9.78
C ASP A 92 26.80 -12.02 10.13
N PHE A 93 26.52 -12.86 9.13
CA PHE A 93 26.11 -14.25 9.32
C PHE A 93 26.97 -15.15 8.44
N CYS A 94 27.80 -16.00 9.04
CA CYS A 94 28.68 -16.90 8.30
C CYS A 94 27.87 -17.82 7.36
N LEU A 95 28.22 -17.88 6.08
CA LEU A 95 27.47 -18.67 5.09
C LEU A 95 27.45 -20.18 5.38
N GLU A 96 28.48 -20.68 6.07
CA GLU A 96 28.63 -22.10 6.39
C GLU A 96 27.88 -22.51 7.67
N THR A 97 27.84 -21.63 8.68
CA THR A 97 27.34 -21.98 10.02
C THR A 97 26.14 -21.16 10.48
N GLY A 98 25.86 -20.04 9.82
CA GLY A 98 24.84 -19.07 10.21
C GLY A 98 25.18 -18.27 11.47
N ILE A 99 26.34 -18.50 12.10
CA ILE A 99 26.74 -17.82 13.33
C ILE A 99 27.22 -16.40 13.00
N SER A 100 26.75 -15.44 13.79
CA SER A 100 27.19 -14.04 13.76
C SER A 100 28.26 -13.75 14.80
N SER A 101 29.15 -12.79 14.52
CA SER A 101 30.06 -12.23 15.52
C SER A 101 29.35 -11.64 16.75
N THR A 102 28.08 -11.27 16.61
CA THR A 102 27.21 -10.73 17.68
C THR A 102 26.61 -11.80 18.61
N GLY A 103 26.81 -13.08 18.30
CA GLY A 103 26.23 -14.20 19.05
C GLY A 103 24.83 -14.63 18.57
N LEU A 104 24.27 -13.97 17.56
CA LEU A 104 23.07 -14.42 16.86
C LEU A 104 23.35 -15.63 15.95
N GLN A 105 22.32 -16.40 15.64
CA GLN A 105 22.41 -17.56 14.75
C GLN A 105 21.24 -17.55 13.74
N ASN A 106 21.57 -17.68 12.46
CA ASN A 106 20.63 -17.89 11.38
C ASN A 106 20.60 -19.38 10.99
N GLN A 107 19.46 -19.89 10.52
CA GLN A 107 19.34 -21.24 9.97
C GLN A 107 20.04 -21.31 8.62
N VAL A 108 20.94 -22.28 8.46
CA VAL A 108 21.58 -22.61 7.17
C VAL A 108 21.02 -23.89 6.59
N TYR A 109 20.99 -23.99 5.27
CA TYR A 109 20.49 -25.16 4.55
C TYR A 109 21.61 -25.76 3.68
N GLU A 110 21.64 -27.09 3.56
CA GLU A 110 22.59 -27.74 2.67
C GLU A 110 22.19 -27.49 1.21
N VAL A 111 23.18 -27.11 0.40
CA VAL A 111 22.99 -26.85 -1.04
C VAL A 111 23.89 -27.77 -1.86
N GLN A 112 23.32 -28.41 -2.87
CA GLN A 112 24.07 -29.24 -3.83
C GLN A 112 23.77 -28.81 -5.26
N VAL A 113 24.81 -28.85 -6.11
CA VAL A 113 24.65 -28.62 -7.55
C VAL A 113 24.92 -29.93 -8.29
N VAL A 114 23.91 -30.45 -8.97
CA VAL A 114 23.99 -31.72 -9.71
C VAL A 114 23.45 -31.51 -11.11
N GLN A 115 24.28 -31.76 -12.12
CA GLN A 115 23.95 -31.55 -13.54
C GLN A 115 23.36 -30.16 -13.82
N ASP A 116 24.08 -29.12 -13.39
CA ASP A 116 23.68 -27.72 -13.54
C ASP A 116 22.35 -27.33 -12.90
N LYS A 117 21.80 -28.15 -12.00
CA LYS A 117 20.63 -27.83 -11.18
C LYS A 117 21.02 -27.65 -9.72
N VAL A 118 20.43 -26.65 -9.08
CA VAL A 118 20.64 -26.35 -7.67
C VAL A 118 19.56 -27.03 -6.84
N TYR A 119 19.97 -27.71 -5.77
CA TYR A 119 19.11 -28.40 -4.82
C TYR A 119 19.36 -27.88 -3.42
N ILE A 120 18.29 -27.67 -2.65
CA ILE A 120 18.34 -27.29 -1.24
C ILE A 120 17.69 -28.39 -0.41
N ASN A 121 18.35 -28.82 0.67
CA ASN A 121 17.77 -29.72 1.65
C ASN A 121 16.94 -28.92 2.66
N THR A 122 15.62 -28.91 2.50
CA THR A 122 14.70 -28.20 3.39
C THR A 122 13.37 -28.93 3.49
N GLN A 123 12.75 -28.88 4.67
CA GLN A 123 11.43 -29.45 4.91
C GLN A 123 10.31 -28.60 4.29
N ASN A 124 10.58 -27.32 4.02
CA ASN A 124 9.58 -26.34 3.58
C ASN A 124 9.55 -26.30 2.06
N ALA A 125 8.38 -26.43 1.44
CA ALA A 125 8.23 -26.41 -0.01
C ALA A 125 8.62 -25.03 -0.57
N LEU A 126 9.71 -24.97 -1.34
CA LEU A 126 10.19 -23.77 -2.01
C LEU A 126 9.51 -23.63 -3.38
N LEU A 127 8.89 -22.48 -3.62
CA LEU A 127 8.30 -22.13 -4.90
C LEU A 127 9.40 -21.91 -5.94
N SER A 128 9.19 -22.41 -7.17
CA SER A 128 10.14 -22.17 -8.25
C SER A 128 10.19 -20.68 -8.65
N PRO A 129 11.32 -20.17 -9.17
CA PRO A 129 11.42 -18.78 -9.66
C PRO A 129 10.39 -18.41 -10.74
N GLN A 130 9.85 -19.40 -11.46
CA GLN A 130 8.79 -19.22 -12.45
C GLN A 130 7.39 -19.12 -11.83
N GLU A 131 7.12 -19.83 -10.73
CA GLU A 131 5.84 -19.74 -9.98
C GLU A 131 5.76 -18.46 -9.13
N ALA A 132 6.88 -18.00 -8.56
CA ALA A 132 6.94 -16.76 -7.78
C ALA A 132 6.58 -15.50 -8.60
N LYS A 133 6.93 -15.45 -9.89
CA LYS A 133 6.55 -14.34 -10.78
C LYS A 133 5.05 -14.31 -11.13
N SER A 134 4.36 -15.45 -11.04
CA SER A 134 2.93 -15.57 -11.32
C SER A 134 2.06 -15.23 -10.11
N SER A 135 2.52 -15.49 -8.88
CA SER A 135 1.77 -15.15 -7.66
C SER A 135 2.04 -13.72 -7.16
N ALA A 136 3.25 -13.19 -7.39
CA ALA A 136 3.62 -11.84 -6.97
C ALA A 136 2.80 -10.74 -7.67
N SER A 137 2.42 -10.92 -8.94
CA SER A 137 1.58 -9.93 -9.63
C SER A 137 0.16 -9.84 -9.04
N GLU A 138 -0.37 -10.95 -8.51
CA GLU A 138 -1.72 -11.01 -7.95
C GLU A 138 -1.81 -10.48 -6.51
N ASN A 139 -0.72 -10.51 -5.73
CA ASN A 139 -0.68 -10.06 -4.33
C ASN A 139 0.10 -8.74 -4.11
N SER A 140 0.25 -7.92 -5.14
CA SER A 140 0.82 -6.57 -5.03
C SER A 140 -0.20 -5.54 -4.52
N LEU A 141 0.29 -4.43 -3.97
CA LEU A 141 -0.57 -3.33 -3.51
C LEU A 141 -1.46 -2.79 -4.64
N CYS A 142 -0.93 -2.65 -5.86
CA CYS A 142 -1.68 -2.18 -7.01
C CYS A 142 -2.73 -3.20 -7.50
N SER A 143 -2.46 -4.51 -7.41
CA SER A 143 -3.48 -5.54 -7.68
C SER A 143 -4.68 -5.39 -6.73
N TRP A 144 -4.40 -5.23 -5.43
CA TRP A 144 -5.43 -4.99 -4.42
C TRP A 144 -6.16 -3.67 -4.63
N ALA A 145 -5.45 -2.59 -4.95
CA ALA A 145 -6.05 -1.30 -5.27
C ALA A 145 -7.04 -1.41 -6.45
N ALA A 146 -6.65 -2.07 -7.53
CA ALA A 146 -7.53 -2.30 -8.69
C ALA A 146 -8.76 -3.15 -8.29
N LYS A 147 -8.57 -4.21 -7.50
CA LYS A 147 -9.67 -5.04 -6.97
C LYS A 147 -10.66 -4.20 -6.14
N ILE A 148 -10.16 -3.34 -5.26
CA ILE A 148 -11.00 -2.46 -4.41
C ILE A 148 -11.77 -1.46 -5.28
N LEU A 149 -11.11 -0.83 -6.26
CA LEU A 149 -11.75 0.09 -7.19
C LEU A 149 -12.84 -0.60 -8.03
N CYS A 150 -12.65 -1.87 -8.39
CA CYS A 150 -13.64 -2.70 -9.08
C CYS A 150 -14.74 -3.27 -8.16
N THR A 151 -14.63 -3.08 -6.84
CA THR A 151 -15.64 -3.58 -5.89
C THR A 151 -16.82 -2.61 -5.81
N ALA A 152 -18.01 -3.09 -6.16
CA ALA A 152 -19.22 -2.27 -6.28
C ALA A 152 -19.95 -2.05 -4.95
N ASP A 153 -19.93 -3.04 -4.05
CA ASP A 153 -20.61 -2.94 -2.76
C ASP A 153 -19.76 -2.13 -1.76
N PRO A 154 -20.35 -1.11 -1.12
CA PRO A 154 -19.58 -0.21 -0.26
C PRO A 154 -19.08 -0.87 1.03
N LYS A 155 -19.76 -1.91 1.55
CA LYS A 155 -19.32 -2.63 2.75
C LYS A 155 -18.20 -3.61 2.40
N GLU A 156 -18.30 -4.29 1.26
CA GLU A 156 -17.22 -5.14 0.77
C GLU A 156 -15.96 -4.32 0.47
N LYS A 157 -16.11 -3.14 -0.13
CA LYS A 157 -15.01 -2.21 -0.39
C LYS A 157 -14.26 -1.81 0.89
N VAL A 158 -15.00 -1.51 1.95
CA VAL A 158 -14.45 -1.20 3.28
C VAL A 158 -13.71 -2.40 3.85
N ALA A 159 -14.31 -3.58 3.82
CA ALA A 159 -13.69 -4.81 4.34
C ALA A 159 -12.36 -5.12 3.62
N LEU A 160 -12.34 -5.01 2.28
CA LEU A 160 -11.13 -5.19 1.50
C LEU A 160 -10.08 -4.11 1.80
N THR A 161 -10.49 -2.86 1.98
CA THR A 161 -9.57 -1.76 2.31
C THR A 161 -8.88 -2.02 3.66
N GLN A 162 -9.64 -2.43 4.68
CA GLN A 162 -9.11 -2.78 6.00
C GLN A 162 -8.19 -4.00 5.94
N GLU A 163 -8.60 -5.05 5.20
CA GLU A 163 -7.77 -6.24 4.98
C GLU A 163 -6.41 -5.88 4.36
N VAL A 164 -6.40 -5.02 3.34
CA VAL A 164 -5.17 -4.63 2.65
C VAL A 164 -4.32 -3.71 3.52
N GLN A 165 -4.93 -2.79 4.27
CA GLN A 165 -4.22 -1.97 5.25
C GLN A 165 -3.49 -2.86 6.28
N ASP A 166 -4.18 -3.84 6.85
CA ASP A 166 -3.59 -4.77 7.82
C ASP A 166 -2.46 -5.60 7.20
N LYS A 167 -2.67 -6.11 5.97
CA LYS A 167 -1.64 -6.87 5.26
C LYS A 167 -0.42 -6.03 4.92
N TRP A 168 -0.61 -4.79 4.50
CA TRP A 168 0.48 -3.86 4.19
C TRP A 168 1.28 -3.51 5.46
N ASN A 169 0.59 -3.13 6.55
CA ASN A 169 1.21 -2.77 7.81
C ASN A 169 1.94 -3.96 8.48
N SER A 170 1.45 -5.18 8.28
CA SER A 170 2.10 -6.40 8.79
C SER A 170 3.18 -6.96 7.86
N GLY A 171 3.44 -6.34 6.71
CA GLY A 171 4.41 -6.83 5.73
C GLY A 171 3.98 -8.09 4.98
N LYS A 172 2.69 -8.46 5.00
CA LYS A 172 2.13 -9.55 4.18
C LYS A 172 1.96 -9.15 2.71
N ILE A 173 1.87 -7.85 2.44
CA ILE A 173 2.04 -7.26 1.11
C ILE A 173 3.28 -6.37 1.21
N THR A 174 4.33 -6.72 0.47
CA THR A 174 5.61 -6.00 0.48
C THR A 174 5.88 -5.26 -0.82
N GLU A 175 5.23 -5.68 -1.91
CA GLU A 175 5.44 -5.09 -3.22
C GLU A 175 4.31 -4.12 -3.56
N VAL A 176 4.69 -2.94 -4.04
CA VAL A 176 3.71 -1.98 -4.61
C VAL A 176 3.13 -2.56 -5.89
N GLY A 177 3.98 -3.08 -6.78
CA GLY A 177 3.60 -3.61 -8.08
C GLY A 177 3.06 -2.54 -9.05
N GLU A 178 2.56 -3.01 -10.20
CA GLU A 178 1.96 -2.18 -11.23
C GLU A 178 0.66 -2.83 -11.70
N MET A 179 -0.43 -2.06 -11.70
CA MET A 179 -1.73 -2.50 -12.19
C MET A 179 -2.52 -1.26 -12.62
N GLU A 180 -3.06 -1.27 -13.83
CA GLU A 180 -3.87 -0.15 -14.31
C GLU A 180 -5.22 -0.13 -13.56
N PRO A 181 -5.56 0.96 -12.84
CA PRO A 181 -6.86 1.08 -12.20
C PRO A 181 -7.99 1.26 -13.23
N PRO A 182 -9.23 0.88 -12.90
CA PRO A 182 -10.36 1.16 -13.78
C PRO A 182 -10.53 2.66 -14.01
N VAL A 183 -11.07 3.05 -15.18
CA VAL A 183 -11.34 4.46 -15.51
C VAL A 183 -12.30 5.10 -14.50
N HIS A 184 -13.26 4.30 -14.02
CA HIS A 184 -14.21 4.68 -12.98
C HIS A 184 -14.34 3.55 -11.96
N PRO A 185 -14.38 3.85 -10.65
CA PRO A 185 -14.64 2.87 -9.62
C PRO A 185 -16.04 2.31 -9.78
N CYS A 186 -16.19 1.02 -9.53
CA CYS A 186 -17.48 0.36 -9.57
C CYS A 186 -18.40 0.88 -8.45
N ARG A 187 -19.69 0.86 -8.73
CA ARG A 187 -20.77 1.22 -7.81
C ARG A 187 -21.88 0.22 -7.97
N LYS A 188 -22.54 -0.12 -6.86
CA LYS A 188 -23.71 -0.99 -6.86
C LYS A 188 -24.81 -0.41 -7.76
N GLU A 189 -25.36 -1.23 -8.64
CA GLU A 189 -26.39 -0.82 -9.63
C GLU A 189 -27.64 -0.23 -8.97
N SER A 190 -27.93 -0.61 -7.73
CA SER A 190 -29.08 -0.11 -6.97
C SER A 190 -28.91 1.35 -6.50
N LEU A 191 -27.72 1.96 -6.61
CA LEU A 191 -27.49 3.34 -6.18
C LEU A 191 -28.03 4.33 -7.23
N THR A 192 -28.90 5.24 -6.79
CA THR A 192 -29.35 6.35 -7.63
C THR A 192 -28.27 7.44 -7.66
N VAL A 193 -27.56 7.57 -8.78
CA VAL A 193 -26.51 8.60 -8.96
C VAL A 193 -27.08 9.85 -9.63
N LEU A 194 -26.92 11.00 -9.00
CA LEU A 194 -27.28 12.31 -9.55
C LEU A 194 -26.05 13.09 -9.98
N GLN A 195 -26.24 13.95 -10.98
CA GLN A 195 -25.22 14.91 -11.38
C GLN A 195 -24.93 15.94 -10.26
N PRO A 196 -23.68 16.44 -10.18
CA PRO A 196 -23.31 17.49 -9.23
C PRO A 196 -24.24 18.70 -9.30
N GLY A 197 -24.61 19.25 -8.14
CA GLY A 197 -25.45 20.46 -8.05
C GLY A 197 -26.97 20.21 -7.99
N LYS A 198 -27.45 18.98 -8.22
CA LYS A 198 -28.89 18.64 -8.16
C LYS A 198 -29.38 18.12 -6.79
N ILE A 199 -28.47 17.93 -5.82
CA ILE A 199 -28.81 17.43 -4.48
C ILE A 199 -29.06 18.61 -3.52
N LYS A 200 -30.24 18.64 -2.90
CA LYS A 200 -30.53 19.54 -1.78
C LYS A 200 -29.90 18.95 -0.50
N ARG A 201 -28.79 19.52 -0.04
CA ARG A 201 -28.19 19.17 1.26
C ARG A 201 -29.15 19.51 2.40
N GLY A 202 -29.26 18.60 3.38
CA GLY A 202 -30.01 18.85 4.60
C GLY A 202 -29.42 20.02 5.39
N LYS A 203 -30.26 20.80 6.08
CA LYS A 203 -29.81 21.89 6.97
C LYS A 203 -29.48 21.42 8.40
N GLY A 204 -29.70 20.14 8.71
CA GLY A 204 -29.42 19.53 10.03
C GLY A 204 -30.48 19.75 11.11
N GLY A 205 -31.49 20.60 10.89
CA GLY A 205 -32.52 20.92 11.89
C GLY A 205 -33.56 19.83 12.16
N THR A 206 -33.92 19.00 11.16
CA THR A 206 -34.86 17.88 11.32
C THR A 206 -34.14 16.53 11.23
N LEU A 207 -34.74 15.45 11.75
CA LEU A 207 -34.19 14.09 11.64
C LEU A 207 -33.87 13.71 10.18
N ALA A 208 -34.81 13.93 9.27
CA ALA A 208 -34.61 13.70 7.84
C ALA A 208 -33.42 14.49 7.29
N SER A 209 -33.24 15.74 7.72
CA SER A 209 -32.11 16.56 7.28
C SER A 209 -30.76 16.14 7.88
N ARG A 210 -30.75 15.55 9.08
CA ARG A 210 -29.55 14.96 9.69
C ARG A 210 -29.14 13.69 8.98
N ILE A 211 -30.10 12.80 8.70
CA ILE A 211 -29.88 11.60 7.87
C ILE A 211 -29.31 11.99 6.51
N ALA A 212 -29.87 13.03 5.85
CA ALA A 212 -29.37 13.51 4.57
C ALA A 212 -27.95 14.08 4.63
N LEU A 213 -27.55 14.72 5.74
CA LEU A 213 -26.18 15.19 5.93
C LEU A 213 -25.21 14.03 6.14
N LEU A 214 -25.52 13.09 7.04
CA LEU A 214 -24.68 11.91 7.30
C LEU A 214 -24.54 11.04 6.05
N HIS A 215 -25.63 10.82 5.30
CA HIS A 215 -25.60 10.07 4.05
C HIS A 215 -24.71 10.76 2.99
N SER A 216 -24.78 12.09 2.89
CA SER A 216 -23.91 12.84 1.99
C SER A 216 -22.44 12.75 2.39
N LEU A 217 -22.11 12.70 3.69
CA LEU A 217 -20.76 12.48 4.18
C LEU A 217 -20.30 11.06 3.88
N ALA A 218 -21.13 10.04 4.14
CA ALA A 218 -20.80 8.65 3.81
C ALA A 218 -20.53 8.46 2.30
N ASN A 219 -21.23 9.20 1.44
CA ASN A 219 -20.95 9.21 0.01
C ASN A 219 -19.59 9.84 -0.31
N ILE A 220 -19.19 10.89 0.42
CA ILE A 220 -17.86 11.49 0.29
C ILE A 220 -16.78 10.48 0.71
N GLU A 221 -16.95 9.79 1.84
CA GLU A 221 -15.98 8.79 2.30
C GLU A 221 -15.81 7.64 1.31
N GLN A 222 -16.89 7.17 0.68
CA GLN A 222 -16.78 6.15 -0.38
C GLN A 222 -15.95 6.63 -1.58
N TRP A 223 -16.02 7.92 -1.92
CA TRP A 223 -15.13 8.49 -2.93
C TRP A 223 -13.71 8.67 -2.40
N ALA A 224 -13.52 9.03 -1.14
CA ALA A 224 -12.20 9.21 -0.53
C ALA A 224 -11.41 7.90 -0.47
N ILE A 225 -12.07 6.77 -0.15
CA ILE A 225 -11.50 5.41 -0.28
C ILE A 225 -10.99 5.19 -1.70
N ASP A 226 -11.83 5.44 -2.71
CA ASP A 226 -11.44 5.24 -4.10
C ASP A 226 -10.32 6.17 -4.55
N LEU A 227 -10.33 7.43 -4.11
CA LEU A 227 -9.30 8.40 -4.48
C LEU A 227 -7.93 8.01 -3.92
N SER A 228 -7.91 7.48 -2.70
CA SER A 228 -6.70 6.97 -2.04
C SER A 228 -6.15 5.72 -2.72
N TRP A 229 -7.01 4.79 -3.14
CA TRP A 229 -6.55 3.62 -3.93
C TRP A 229 -6.17 3.98 -5.37
N ASP A 230 -6.86 4.94 -5.99
CA ASP A 230 -6.55 5.41 -7.34
C ASP A 230 -5.19 6.08 -7.41
N ILE A 231 -4.83 6.93 -6.46
CA ILE A 231 -3.51 7.59 -6.49
C ILE A 231 -2.37 6.57 -6.31
N ILE A 232 -2.58 5.52 -5.51
CA ILE A 232 -1.63 4.40 -5.36
C ILE A 232 -1.45 3.66 -6.69
N ALA A 233 -2.54 3.16 -7.28
CA ALA A 233 -2.46 2.34 -8.50
C ALA A 233 -2.01 3.15 -9.72
N ARG A 234 -2.56 4.35 -9.91
CA ARG A 234 -2.35 5.17 -11.11
C ARG A 234 -0.95 5.75 -11.21
N PHE A 235 -0.29 5.98 -10.08
CA PHE A 235 1.01 6.64 -10.04
C PHE A 235 2.13 5.74 -9.48
N SER A 236 1.91 4.43 -9.34
CA SER A 236 2.96 3.52 -8.82
C SER A 236 4.20 3.49 -9.70
N SER A 237 4.02 3.59 -11.02
CA SER A 237 5.11 3.65 -12.01
C SER A 237 5.58 5.08 -12.31
N ALA A 238 5.04 6.10 -11.63
CA ALA A 238 5.47 7.47 -11.83
C ALA A 238 6.97 7.63 -11.52
N ARG A 239 7.63 8.45 -12.32
CA ARG A 239 9.02 8.87 -12.11
C ARG A 239 9.07 10.37 -11.96
N LEU A 240 9.80 10.84 -10.97
CA LEU A 240 10.10 12.26 -10.81
C LEU A 240 10.95 12.73 -11.98
N SER A 241 11.04 14.05 -12.19
CA SER A 241 11.93 14.60 -13.22
C SER A 241 13.42 14.23 -13.01
N THR A 242 13.79 13.79 -11.80
CA THR A 242 15.12 13.24 -11.46
C THR A 242 15.33 11.79 -11.92
N GLY A 243 14.29 11.10 -12.38
CA GLY A 243 14.30 9.67 -12.71
C GLY A 243 14.03 8.74 -11.51
N GLU A 244 13.95 9.29 -10.30
CA GLU A 244 13.64 8.53 -9.08
C GLU A 244 12.17 8.08 -9.09
N SER A 245 11.92 6.87 -8.56
CA SER A 245 10.57 6.39 -8.23
C SER A 245 10.01 7.11 -7.01
N LEU A 246 8.70 7.01 -6.81
CA LEU A 246 8.09 7.42 -5.54
C LEU A 246 8.62 6.55 -4.40
N PRO A 247 8.97 7.14 -3.24
CA PRO A 247 9.44 6.38 -2.09
C PRO A 247 8.32 5.55 -1.48
N HIS A 248 8.69 4.46 -0.79
CA HIS A 248 7.73 3.55 -0.16
C HIS A 248 6.78 4.24 0.83
N GLU A 249 7.23 5.31 1.50
CA GLU A 249 6.40 6.05 2.46
C GLU A 249 5.20 6.74 1.79
N PHE A 250 5.27 7.03 0.48
CA PHE A 250 4.14 7.57 -0.27
C PHE A 250 2.96 6.60 -0.20
N PHE A 251 3.25 5.32 -0.45
CA PHE A 251 2.25 4.27 -0.41
C PHE A 251 1.76 4.01 1.02
N ASN A 252 2.66 4.04 2.01
CA ASN A 252 2.28 3.93 3.43
C ASN A 252 1.25 5.00 3.82
N ASP A 253 1.50 6.26 3.46
CA ASP A 253 0.62 7.37 3.82
C ASP A 253 -0.76 7.22 3.16
N PHE A 254 -0.83 6.86 1.87
CA PHE A 254 -2.12 6.72 1.17
C PHE A 254 -2.87 5.43 1.53
N VAL A 255 -2.18 4.35 1.92
CA VAL A 255 -2.82 3.17 2.52
C VAL A 255 -3.44 3.53 3.86
N LYS A 256 -2.76 4.35 4.67
CA LYS A 256 -3.31 4.86 5.92
C LYS A 256 -4.55 5.71 5.67
N VAL A 257 -4.48 6.70 4.77
CA VAL A 257 -5.64 7.53 4.40
C VAL A 257 -6.80 6.65 3.95
N ALA A 258 -6.59 5.69 3.03
CA ALA A 258 -7.64 4.78 2.59
C ALA A 258 -8.33 4.03 3.75
N GLY A 259 -7.55 3.55 4.72
CA GLY A 259 -8.06 2.88 5.92
C GLY A 259 -8.86 3.81 6.84
N ASP A 260 -8.39 5.04 7.04
CA ASP A 260 -9.12 6.05 7.81
C ASP A 260 -10.45 6.40 7.14
N GLU A 261 -10.51 6.55 5.82
CA GLU A 261 -11.78 6.77 5.10
C GLU A 261 -12.73 5.57 5.17
N ALA A 262 -12.21 4.35 5.15
CA ALA A 262 -13.00 3.14 5.36
C ALA A 262 -13.60 3.09 6.77
N LYS A 263 -12.85 3.52 7.78
CA LYS A 263 -13.32 3.69 9.16
C LYS A 263 -14.40 4.78 9.24
N HIS A 264 -14.19 5.94 8.62
CA HIS A 264 -15.16 7.04 8.58
C HIS A 264 -16.50 6.60 7.98
N TYR A 265 -16.46 5.92 6.83
CA TYR A 265 -17.66 5.38 6.20
C TYR A 265 -18.41 4.43 7.14
N SER A 266 -17.70 3.52 7.81
CA SER A 266 -18.30 2.54 8.71
C SER A 266 -19.03 3.21 9.88
N LEU A 267 -18.42 4.24 10.48
CA LEU A 267 -19.03 5.01 11.56
C LEU A 267 -20.30 5.75 11.08
N LEU A 268 -20.24 6.35 9.89
CA LEU A 268 -21.38 7.06 9.31
C LEU A 268 -22.52 6.11 8.92
N GLU A 269 -22.22 4.96 8.33
CA GLU A 269 -23.22 3.95 7.94
C GLU A 269 -23.92 3.37 9.17
N GLN A 270 -23.16 3.04 10.22
CA GLN A 270 -23.72 2.62 11.49
C GLN A 270 -24.65 3.70 12.04
N ARG A 271 -24.22 4.97 12.05
CA ARG A 271 -25.03 6.07 12.58
C ARG A 271 -26.31 6.31 11.76
N ILE A 272 -26.24 6.21 10.44
CA ILE A 272 -27.42 6.32 9.56
C ILE A 272 -28.41 5.18 9.85
N THR A 273 -27.91 3.97 10.09
CA THR A 273 -28.72 2.79 10.45
C THR A 273 -29.42 2.97 11.79
N GLU A 274 -28.72 3.47 12.82
CA GLU A 274 -29.30 3.79 14.12
C GLU A 274 -30.41 4.84 14.04
N LEU A 275 -30.39 5.70 13.02
CA LEU A 275 -31.42 6.71 12.76
C LEU A 275 -32.58 6.18 11.90
N GLY A 276 -32.59 4.88 11.55
CA GLY A 276 -33.66 4.23 10.80
C GLY A 276 -33.58 4.41 9.27
N SER A 277 -32.38 4.64 8.73
CA SER A 277 -32.13 4.75 7.28
C SER A 277 -30.96 3.83 6.88
N PHE A 278 -30.49 3.92 5.63
CA PHE A 278 -29.32 3.16 5.16
C PHE A 278 -28.58 3.90 4.04
N PHE A 279 -27.32 3.53 3.80
CA PHE A 279 -26.58 4.09 2.67
C PHE A 279 -27.19 3.64 1.34
N GLY A 280 -27.47 4.60 0.46
CA GLY A 280 -28.24 4.38 -0.78
C GLY A 280 -29.75 4.64 -0.67
N ALA A 281 -30.29 4.88 0.54
CA ALA A 281 -31.69 5.31 0.70
C ALA A 281 -31.98 6.70 0.09
N LEU A 282 -30.93 7.52 -0.03
CA LEU A 282 -30.95 8.81 -0.70
C LEU A 282 -30.00 8.76 -1.92
N PRO A 283 -30.22 9.63 -2.94
CA PRO A 283 -29.35 9.68 -4.10
C PRO A 283 -27.92 10.11 -3.74
N VAL A 284 -26.94 9.56 -4.45
CA VAL A 284 -25.51 9.87 -4.32
C VAL A 284 -25.03 10.79 -5.44
N HIS A 285 -23.89 11.46 -5.26
CA HIS A 285 -23.25 12.28 -6.31
C HIS A 285 -21.81 11.85 -6.58
N ASN A 286 -21.31 12.14 -7.78
CA ASN A 286 -19.95 11.79 -8.23
C ASN A 286 -18.98 12.98 -8.35
N GLY A 287 -19.30 14.13 -7.73
CA GLY A 287 -18.59 15.39 -7.98
C GLY A 287 -17.09 15.38 -7.66
N LEU A 288 -16.61 14.51 -6.78
CA LEU A 288 -15.19 14.38 -6.44
C LEU A 288 -14.39 13.65 -7.53
N TRP A 289 -14.97 12.63 -8.16
CA TRP A 289 -14.26 11.81 -9.16
C TRP A 289 -13.92 12.60 -10.42
N GLN A 290 -14.71 13.62 -10.77
CA GLN A 290 -14.39 14.46 -11.92
C GLN A 290 -13.01 15.13 -11.76
N SER A 291 -12.66 15.60 -10.56
CA SER A 291 -11.33 16.16 -10.30
C SER A 291 -10.25 15.11 -10.45
N ALA A 292 -10.50 13.86 -10.06
CA ALA A 292 -9.57 12.75 -10.27
C ALA A 292 -9.36 12.45 -11.76
N THR A 293 -10.43 12.41 -12.55
CA THR A 293 -10.34 12.26 -14.01
C THR A 293 -9.58 13.42 -14.66
N ASP A 294 -9.89 14.66 -14.29
CA ASP A 294 -9.24 15.86 -14.85
C ASP A 294 -7.74 15.98 -14.48
N THR A 295 -7.28 15.23 -13.47
CA THR A 295 -5.89 15.24 -12.98
C THR A 295 -5.18 13.89 -13.13
N SER A 296 -5.80 12.91 -13.79
CA SER A 296 -5.26 11.54 -13.93
C SER A 296 -3.88 11.47 -14.59
N HIS A 297 -3.52 12.48 -15.36
CA HIS A 297 -2.26 12.59 -16.10
C HIS A 297 -1.13 13.27 -15.31
N SER A 298 -1.38 13.78 -14.09
CA SER A 298 -0.39 14.55 -13.34
C SER A 298 -0.51 14.33 -11.84
N LEU A 299 0.51 13.69 -11.26
CA LEU A 299 0.58 13.44 -9.82
C LEU A 299 0.53 14.74 -8.99
N LEU A 300 1.28 15.77 -9.39
CA LEU A 300 1.23 17.08 -8.72
C LEU A 300 -0.17 17.71 -8.80
N ALA A 301 -0.84 17.64 -9.96
CA ALA A 301 -2.21 18.14 -10.08
C ALA A 301 -3.18 17.32 -9.21
N ARG A 302 -3.00 15.99 -9.15
CA ARG A 302 -3.82 15.11 -8.31
C ARG A 302 -3.66 15.47 -6.84
N LEU A 303 -2.44 15.60 -6.34
CA LEU A 303 -2.15 15.98 -4.97
C LEU A 303 -2.74 17.36 -4.62
N ALA A 304 -2.52 18.37 -5.47
CA ALA A 304 -3.02 19.72 -5.23
C ALA A 304 -4.56 19.79 -5.17
N ILE A 305 -5.25 19.14 -6.12
CA ILE A 305 -6.70 19.28 -6.24
C ILE A 305 -7.45 18.34 -5.31
N VAL A 306 -7.04 17.07 -5.26
CA VAL A 306 -7.73 16.05 -4.47
C VAL A 306 -7.24 16.09 -3.02
N HIS A 307 -5.96 15.81 -2.80
CA HIS A 307 -5.45 15.57 -1.45
C HIS A 307 -5.07 16.83 -0.66
N MET A 308 -5.19 18.01 -1.26
CA MET A 308 -5.04 19.29 -0.56
C MET A 308 -6.33 20.10 -0.60
N VAL A 309 -6.85 20.46 -1.78
CA VAL A 309 -8.04 21.33 -1.87
C VAL A 309 -9.31 20.65 -1.39
N HIS A 310 -9.61 19.42 -1.83
CA HIS A 310 -10.84 18.74 -1.41
C HIS A 310 -10.78 18.30 0.06
N GLU A 311 -9.65 17.76 0.53
CA GLU A 311 -9.47 17.40 1.94
C GLU A 311 -9.57 18.63 2.86
N ALA A 312 -8.89 19.74 2.52
CA ALA A 312 -8.97 20.97 3.33
C ALA A 312 -10.38 21.56 3.35
N ARG A 313 -11.17 21.33 2.30
CA ARG A 313 -12.58 21.72 2.27
C ARG A 313 -13.43 20.87 3.20
N GLY A 314 -13.08 19.59 3.39
CA GLY A 314 -13.61 18.76 4.47
C GLY A 314 -13.43 19.46 5.82
N LEU A 315 -12.20 19.86 6.14
CA LEU A 315 -11.86 20.58 7.39
C LEU A 315 -12.62 21.90 7.57
N ASP A 316 -12.88 22.64 6.49
CA ASP A 316 -13.61 23.92 6.55
C ASP A 316 -15.09 23.76 6.92
N VAL A 317 -15.71 22.68 6.45
CA VAL A 317 -17.16 22.43 6.60
C VAL A 317 -17.49 21.71 7.92
N HIS A 318 -16.54 20.98 8.48
CA HIS A 318 -16.71 20.21 9.71
C HIS A 318 -17.22 21.03 10.91
N PRO A 319 -16.63 22.19 11.29
CA PRO A 319 -17.07 22.95 12.45
C PRO A 319 -18.55 23.39 12.38
N GLN A 320 -19.00 23.81 11.20
CA GLN A 320 -20.40 24.20 10.98
C GLN A 320 -21.33 23.00 11.06
N THR A 321 -20.86 21.84 10.60
CA THR A 321 -21.63 20.59 10.65
C THR A 321 -21.79 20.12 12.09
N LEU A 322 -20.71 20.06 12.85
CA LEU A 322 -20.71 19.76 14.28
C LEU A 322 -21.70 20.66 15.05
N SER A 323 -21.60 21.98 14.85
CA SER A 323 -22.49 22.96 15.50
C SER A 323 -23.97 22.67 15.24
N ARG A 324 -24.33 22.25 14.02
CA ARG A 324 -25.72 21.89 13.68
C ARG A 324 -26.20 20.63 14.42
N PHE A 325 -25.37 19.60 14.54
CA PHE A 325 -25.73 18.38 15.27
C PHE A 325 -25.82 18.65 16.78
N THR A 326 -24.88 19.41 17.34
CA THR A 326 -24.90 19.84 18.75
C THR A 326 -26.16 20.63 19.08
N ALA A 327 -26.55 21.58 18.23
CA ALA A 327 -27.76 22.38 18.43
C ALA A 327 -29.06 21.55 18.44
N GLN A 328 -29.03 20.33 17.92
CA GLN A 328 -30.17 19.40 17.93
C GLN A 328 -30.04 18.30 19.00
N GLY A 329 -29.04 18.37 19.88
CA GLY A 329 -28.81 17.39 20.94
C GLY A 329 -28.37 16.01 20.43
N ASP A 330 -27.87 15.91 19.20
CA ASP A 330 -27.45 14.63 18.59
C ASP A 330 -25.99 14.31 18.93
N SER A 331 -25.73 14.03 20.20
CA SER A 331 -24.38 13.80 20.75
C SER A 331 -23.66 12.62 20.09
N LYS A 332 -24.39 11.57 19.69
CA LYS A 332 -23.81 10.41 18.99
C LYS A 332 -23.25 10.79 17.62
N SER A 333 -23.97 11.60 16.85
CA SER A 333 -23.46 12.07 15.55
C SER A 333 -22.29 13.03 15.72
N VAL A 334 -22.28 13.84 16.79
CA VAL A 334 -21.13 14.71 17.13
C VAL A 334 -19.87 13.89 17.37
N GLN A 335 -19.95 12.83 18.19
CA GLN A 335 -18.80 11.96 18.48
C GLN A 335 -18.22 11.31 17.21
N VAL A 336 -19.08 10.85 16.28
CA VAL A 336 -18.64 10.32 14.99
C VAL A 336 -17.88 11.38 14.19
N LEU A 337 -18.41 12.60 14.10
CA LEU A 337 -17.80 13.69 13.34
C LEU A 337 -16.50 14.22 13.97
N GLU A 338 -16.34 14.11 15.28
CA GLU A 338 -15.09 14.48 15.98
C GLU A 338 -13.94 13.52 15.65
N VAL A 339 -14.23 12.21 15.53
CA VAL A 339 -13.24 11.22 15.08
C VAL A 339 -12.78 11.57 13.66
N ILE A 340 -13.74 11.74 12.73
CA ILE A 340 -13.46 12.09 11.33
C ILE A 340 -12.62 13.36 11.25
N TYR A 341 -13.01 14.42 11.97
CA TYR A 341 -12.28 15.68 11.97
C TYR A 341 -10.82 15.55 12.41
N SER A 342 -10.54 14.69 13.40
CA SER A 342 -9.17 14.47 13.88
C SER A 342 -8.29 13.82 12.82
N ASP A 343 -8.83 12.84 12.10
CA ASP A 343 -8.10 12.07 11.09
C ASP A 343 -7.87 12.88 9.80
N GLU A 344 -8.86 13.69 9.40
CA GLU A 344 -8.82 14.59 8.23
C GLU A 344 -7.65 15.58 8.25
N ILE A 345 -7.20 16.00 9.43
CA ILE A 345 -6.01 16.86 9.58
C ILE A 345 -4.78 16.13 9.02
N THR A 346 -4.67 14.82 9.27
CA THR A 346 -3.54 14.02 8.80
C THR A 346 -3.63 13.71 7.30
N HIS A 347 -4.84 13.69 6.72
CA HIS A 347 -5.04 13.48 5.28
C HIS A 347 -4.55 14.70 4.49
N VAL A 348 -4.91 15.90 4.92
CA VAL A 348 -4.40 17.16 4.35
C VAL A 348 -2.87 17.22 4.48
N ALA A 349 -2.33 16.82 5.64
CA ALA A 349 -0.89 16.79 5.86
C ALA A 349 -0.17 15.82 4.91
N ALA A 350 -0.75 14.65 4.62
CA ALA A 350 -0.20 13.70 3.65
C ALA A 350 -0.15 14.29 2.23
N GLY A 351 -1.24 14.94 1.78
CA GLY A 351 -1.27 15.65 0.49
C GLY A 351 -0.20 16.73 0.39
N LEU A 352 -0.07 17.56 1.44
CA LEU A 352 0.93 18.62 1.51
C LEU A 352 2.36 18.08 1.54
N LYS A 353 2.63 17.03 2.31
CA LYS A 353 3.93 16.36 2.41
C LYS A 353 4.41 15.90 1.03
N TRP A 354 3.58 15.16 0.29
CA TRP A 354 3.98 14.63 -1.01
C TRP A 354 4.06 15.69 -2.10
N PHE A 355 3.19 16.70 -2.04
CA PHE A 355 3.27 17.85 -2.95
C PHE A 355 4.58 18.61 -2.76
N THR A 356 4.93 18.95 -1.52
CA THR A 356 6.17 19.66 -1.19
C THR A 356 7.42 18.83 -1.44
N TYR A 357 7.39 17.52 -1.19
CA TYR A 357 8.46 16.58 -1.54
C TYR A 357 8.77 16.62 -3.04
N ILE A 358 7.74 16.48 -3.89
CA ILE A 358 7.92 16.50 -5.35
C ILE A 358 8.40 17.86 -5.81
N CYS A 359 7.80 18.96 -5.34
CA CYS A 359 8.27 20.31 -5.69
C CYS A 359 9.74 20.52 -5.32
N SER A 360 10.17 20.04 -4.14
CA SER A 360 11.57 20.12 -3.71
C SER A 360 12.50 19.32 -4.63
N LYS A 361 12.18 18.04 -4.89
CA LYS A 361 12.96 17.16 -5.77
C LYS A 361 13.08 17.69 -7.19
N GLU A 362 12.00 18.28 -7.70
CA GLU A 362 11.96 18.85 -9.05
C GLU A 362 12.38 20.34 -9.12
N LYS A 363 12.84 20.92 -8.01
CA LYS A 363 13.26 22.34 -7.91
C LYS A 363 12.19 23.33 -8.38
N ARG A 364 10.94 23.07 -8.03
CA ARG A 364 9.78 23.95 -8.27
C ARG A 364 9.46 24.77 -7.03
N ASP A 365 9.02 26.00 -7.23
CA ASP A 365 8.42 26.78 -6.16
C ASP A 365 7.05 26.19 -5.77
N CYS A 366 6.91 25.73 -4.52
CA CYS A 366 5.70 25.04 -4.05
C CYS A 366 4.45 25.90 -4.19
N LEU A 367 4.51 27.15 -3.70
CA LEU A 367 3.33 28.03 -3.61
C LEU A 367 2.83 28.44 -5.00
N THR A 368 3.74 28.87 -5.86
CA THR A 368 3.41 29.24 -7.24
C THR A 368 2.84 28.04 -8.00
N THR A 369 3.49 26.87 -7.88
CA THR A 369 3.01 25.63 -8.53
C THR A 369 1.61 25.26 -8.05
N PHE A 370 1.35 25.34 -6.74
CA PHE A 370 0.03 25.07 -6.17
C PHE A 370 -1.03 26.01 -6.75
N HIS A 371 -0.80 27.32 -6.72
CA HIS A 371 -1.75 28.29 -7.25
C HIS A 371 -2.03 28.12 -8.75
N GLU A 372 -0.99 27.81 -9.54
CA GLU A 372 -1.15 27.53 -10.97
C GLU A 372 -2.01 26.28 -11.22
N LEU A 373 -1.74 25.19 -10.49
CA LEU A 373 -2.50 23.94 -10.61
C LEU A 373 -3.95 24.13 -10.16
N VAL A 374 -4.18 24.81 -9.04
CA VAL A 374 -5.54 25.13 -8.56
C VAL A 374 -6.28 25.97 -9.59
N LYS A 375 -5.67 27.04 -10.11
CA LYS A 375 -6.29 27.89 -11.14
C LYS A 375 -6.63 27.12 -12.41
N LYS A 376 -5.78 26.15 -12.78
CA LYS A 376 -5.93 25.38 -14.03
C LYS A 376 -6.95 24.24 -13.90
N HIS A 377 -6.97 23.54 -12.76
CA HIS A 377 -7.70 22.27 -12.63
C HIS A 377 -8.90 22.34 -11.66
N PHE A 378 -8.98 23.32 -10.75
CA PHE A 378 -10.13 23.46 -9.86
C PHE A 378 -11.26 24.23 -10.53
N LYS A 379 -12.38 23.54 -10.78
CA LYS A 379 -13.60 24.13 -11.35
C LYS A 379 -14.58 24.44 -10.22
N GLY A 380 -14.52 25.65 -9.67
CA GLY A 380 -15.44 26.11 -8.62
C GLY A 380 -14.92 27.30 -7.82
N TYR A 381 -15.73 27.77 -6.88
CA TYR A 381 -15.33 28.82 -5.95
C TYR A 381 -14.97 28.21 -4.60
N LEU A 382 -13.77 28.54 -4.11
CA LEU A 382 -13.40 28.32 -2.71
C LEU A 382 -14.21 29.32 -1.87
N LYS A 383 -15.15 28.81 -1.08
CA LYS A 383 -16.08 29.65 -0.33
C LYS A 383 -15.65 29.73 1.15
N PRO A 384 -15.33 30.92 1.69
CA PRO A 384 -15.07 31.10 3.11
C PRO A 384 -16.33 30.81 3.97
N PRO A 385 -16.18 30.58 5.29
CA PRO A 385 -14.94 30.68 6.06
C PRO A 385 -14.04 29.45 5.91
N PHE A 386 -12.73 29.67 5.92
CA PHE A 386 -11.73 28.61 6.00
C PHE A 386 -11.44 28.26 7.47
N ASN A 387 -11.19 27.00 7.77
CA ASN A 387 -10.75 26.55 9.09
C ASN A 387 -9.25 26.79 9.25
N THR A 388 -8.89 28.04 9.58
CA THR A 388 -7.49 28.47 9.70
C THR A 388 -6.69 27.61 10.68
N GLU A 389 -7.26 27.30 11.85
CA GLU A 389 -6.58 26.48 12.86
C GLU A 389 -6.34 25.05 12.34
N GLY A 390 -7.37 24.37 11.83
CA GLY A 390 -7.23 23.01 11.31
C GLY A 390 -6.25 22.92 10.13
N ARG A 391 -6.32 23.88 9.19
CA ARG A 391 -5.38 23.99 8.07
C ARG A 391 -3.94 24.20 8.55
N LYS A 392 -3.73 25.07 9.53
CA LYS A 392 -2.42 25.32 10.13
C LYS A 392 -1.88 24.08 10.84
N THR A 393 -2.71 23.33 11.57
CA THR A 393 -2.31 22.07 12.20
C THR A 393 -1.89 21.02 11.17
N ALA A 394 -2.54 20.99 10.00
CA ALA A 394 -2.13 20.15 8.87
C ALA A 394 -0.88 20.66 8.13
N GLY A 395 -0.32 21.81 8.51
CA GLY A 395 0.87 22.42 7.90
C GLY A 395 0.57 23.42 6.78
N MET A 396 -0.71 23.67 6.43
CA MET A 396 -1.08 24.70 5.45
C MET A 396 -1.09 26.08 6.11
N THR A 397 0.07 26.73 6.12
CA THR A 397 0.28 28.03 6.81
C THR A 397 0.02 29.26 5.95
N GLU A 398 -0.11 29.11 4.63
CA GLU A 398 -0.29 30.20 3.65
C GLU A 398 -1.44 29.94 2.68
#